data_AF-A0A7R7VR15-F1
#
_entry.id   AF-A0A7R7VR15-F1
#
_cell.length_a   1.000
_cell.length_b   1.000
_cell.length_c   1.000
_cell.angle_alpha   90.00
_cell.angle_beta   90.00
_cell.angle_gamma   90.00
#
_symmetry.space_group_name_H-M   'P 1'
#
loop_
_entity.id
_entity.type
_entity.pdbx_description
1 polymer ?
#
loop_
_entity_poly.entity_id
_entity_poly.type
_entity_poly.pdbx_seq_one_letter_code
_entity_poly.pdbx_strand_id
1 'polypeptide(L)'
;MLLERCRTEYPGIAAGPDSIYEHLTAVYARLDIHASGFDNERIPILKLASPAQVAGLGSVVPDSFDSLPQADDALTILQNWMVHHLVALLIHRRQSEESASIPFDLALETLQLEHQFLQFVDATAKLASTANVKSDTIMQQHIAVLQIQAQTSHAILVERAKVPGYAIDQLIDESTFQFDIALSNVSALYSTWRTDEYSNRGFTLSTNIIATLYYICMKTKHRPTLQTALSLLQDSPFSARDGLWDAKTAASVVQGVMPKQEAEEVKLEDVGSDVVNARGGLDGVFQALQIRENNMA
;
A
#
# COMPACT_ATOMS: atom_id res chain seq x y z
N MET A 1 5.43 -22.93 -3.87
CA MET A 1 6.10 -23.91 -4.74
C MET A 1 7.58 -23.60 -4.99
N LEU A 2 8.00 -22.45 -5.55
CA LEU A 2 9.44 -22.21 -5.81
C LEU A 2 10.28 -22.09 -4.52
N LEU A 3 9.87 -21.25 -3.56
CA LEU A 3 10.58 -21.09 -2.27
C LEU A 3 10.69 -22.42 -1.52
N GLU A 4 9.59 -23.17 -1.46
CA GLU A 4 9.55 -24.48 -0.82
C GLU A 4 10.48 -25.50 -1.49
N ARG A 5 10.58 -25.46 -2.83
CA ARG A 5 11.56 -26.24 -3.58
C ARG A 5 13.00 -25.79 -3.31
N CYS A 6 13.28 -24.49 -3.26
CA CYS A 6 14.62 -23.99 -2.88
C CYS A 6 15.02 -24.48 -1.48
N ARG A 7 14.09 -24.47 -0.51
CA ARG A 7 14.33 -24.95 0.85
C ARG A 7 14.57 -26.46 0.93
N THR A 8 13.87 -27.24 0.12
CA THR A 8 13.90 -28.71 0.17
C THR A 8 14.98 -29.32 -0.71
N GLU A 9 15.18 -28.79 -1.92
CA GLU A 9 16.13 -29.30 -2.91
C GLU A 9 17.55 -28.71 -2.71
N TYR A 10 17.69 -27.52 -2.11
CA TYR A 10 18.98 -26.82 -1.97
C TYR A 10 19.21 -26.23 -0.56
N PRO A 11 19.20 -27.05 0.50
CA PRO A 11 19.31 -26.59 1.89
C PRO A 11 20.63 -25.84 2.18
N GLY A 12 21.72 -26.19 1.49
CA GLY A 12 23.02 -25.50 1.64
C GLY A 12 23.05 -24.08 1.08
N ILE A 13 22.18 -23.76 0.12
CA ILE A 13 22.03 -22.41 -0.44
C ILE A 13 21.05 -21.59 0.41
N ALA A 14 20.08 -22.23 1.06
CA ALA A 14 19.08 -21.58 1.90
C ALA A 14 19.56 -21.19 3.31
N ALA A 15 20.67 -21.77 3.79
CA ALA A 15 21.17 -21.57 5.16
C ALA A 15 22.31 -20.54 5.28
N GLY A 16 22.73 -19.91 4.17
CA GLY A 16 23.79 -18.89 4.19
C GLY A 16 23.27 -17.50 4.60
N PRO A 17 24.11 -16.65 5.22
CA PRO A 17 23.75 -15.29 5.64
C PRO A 17 23.49 -14.29 4.49
N ASP A 18 23.70 -14.73 3.24
CA ASP A 18 23.32 -14.04 2.00
C ASP A 18 22.62 -15.04 1.06
N SER A 19 21.68 -15.81 1.60
CA SER A 19 21.02 -16.84 0.82
C SER A 19 20.16 -16.20 -0.27
N ILE A 20 20.21 -16.76 -1.48
CA ILE A 20 19.23 -16.42 -2.53
C ILE A 20 17.79 -16.65 -2.03
N TYR A 21 17.62 -17.52 -1.03
CA TYR A 21 16.36 -17.81 -0.39
C TYR A 21 15.78 -16.60 0.35
N GLU A 22 16.57 -15.88 1.14
CA GLU A 22 16.15 -14.64 1.82
C GLU A 22 15.76 -13.58 0.80
N HIS A 23 16.58 -13.40 -0.24
CA HIS A 23 16.30 -12.43 -1.30
C HIS A 23 15.01 -12.75 -2.06
N LEU A 24 14.82 -14.02 -2.46
CA LEU A 24 13.59 -14.47 -3.11
C LEU A 24 12.38 -14.36 -2.19
N THR A 25 12.55 -14.64 -0.90
CA THR A 25 11.47 -14.50 0.10
C THR A 25 11.02 -13.04 0.18
N ALA A 26 11.96 -12.10 0.23
CA ALA A 26 11.65 -10.68 0.26
C ALA A 26 10.94 -10.20 -1.03
N VAL A 27 11.37 -10.68 -2.20
CA VAL A 27 10.72 -10.35 -3.49
C VAL A 27 9.31 -10.93 -3.56
N TYR A 28 9.15 -12.23 -3.24
CA TYR A 28 7.84 -12.87 -3.30
C TYR A 28 6.87 -12.32 -2.25
N ALA A 29 7.34 -11.98 -1.06
CA ALA A 29 6.53 -11.31 -0.05
C ALA A 29 5.97 -9.99 -0.58
N ARG A 30 6.82 -9.12 -1.15
CA ARG A 30 6.39 -7.83 -1.71
C ARG A 30 5.37 -8.02 -2.84
N LEU A 31 5.63 -8.93 -3.77
CA LEU A 31 4.70 -9.22 -4.87
C LEU A 31 3.34 -9.74 -4.37
N ASP A 32 3.35 -10.61 -3.36
CA ASP A 32 2.13 -11.18 -2.81
C ASP A 32 1.32 -10.14 -2.02
N ILE A 33 1.99 -9.28 -1.25
CA ILE A 33 1.38 -8.11 -0.60
C ILE A 33 0.72 -7.20 -1.64
N HIS A 34 1.43 -6.88 -2.73
CA HIS A 34 0.89 -6.02 -3.78
C HIS A 34 -0.33 -6.66 -4.46
N ALA A 35 -0.30 -7.98 -4.69
CA ALA A 35 -1.44 -8.71 -5.24
C ALA A 35 -2.65 -8.73 -4.27
N SER A 36 -2.40 -8.80 -2.96
CA SER A 36 -3.43 -8.75 -1.93
C SER A 36 -3.98 -7.34 -1.65
N GLY A 37 -3.27 -6.28 -2.02
CA GLY A 37 -3.74 -4.90 -1.81
C GLY A 37 -5.05 -4.57 -2.55
N PHE A 38 -5.34 -5.28 -3.64
CA PHE A 38 -6.51 -5.04 -4.51
C PHE A 38 -7.60 -6.11 -4.39
N ASP A 39 -7.34 -7.19 -3.65
CA ASP A 39 -8.30 -8.24 -3.35
C ASP A 39 -8.46 -8.33 -1.83
N ASN A 40 -9.62 -7.85 -1.36
CA ASN A 40 -9.94 -7.75 0.06
C ASN A 40 -9.98 -9.09 0.80
N GLU A 41 -10.01 -10.22 0.08
CA GLU A 41 -10.10 -11.56 0.65
C GLU A 41 -8.80 -12.36 0.48
N ARG A 42 -7.87 -11.89 -0.36
CA ARG A 42 -6.63 -12.61 -0.65
C ARG A 42 -5.66 -12.50 0.51
N ILE A 43 -5.47 -13.62 1.21
CA ILE A 43 -4.46 -13.76 2.27
C ILE A 43 -3.09 -14.01 1.64
N PRO A 44 -2.04 -13.23 2.00
CA PRO A 44 -0.68 -13.53 1.61
C PRO A 44 -0.24 -14.91 2.09
N ILE A 45 0.47 -15.64 1.26
CA ILE A 45 0.95 -17.00 1.55
C ILE A 45 1.96 -16.99 2.70
N LEU A 46 2.86 -16.01 2.69
CA LEU A 46 3.89 -15.86 3.72
C LEU A 46 3.33 -15.11 4.93
N LYS A 47 3.73 -15.56 6.12
CA LYS A 47 3.52 -14.86 7.40
C LYS A 47 4.89 -14.41 7.91
N LEU A 48 5.15 -13.12 7.85
CA LEU A 48 6.46 -12.57 8.17
C LEU A 48 6.57 -12.11 9.62
N ALA A 49 5.48 -11.58 10.19
CA ALA A 49 5.45 -11.23 11.60
C ALA A 49 5.44 -12.49 12.48
N SER A 50 6.34 -12.53 13.45
CA SER A 50 6.40 -13.61 14.44
C SER A 50 5.24 -13.52 15.44
N PRO A 51 4.82 -14.64 16.07
CA PRO A 51 3.77 -14.62 17.09
C PRO A 51 4.07 -13.68 18.27
N ALA A 52 5.35 -13.51 18.62
CA ALA A 52 5.76 -12.58 19.68
C ALA A 52 5.51 -11.13 19.28
N GLN A 53 5.78 -10.76 18.02
CA GLN A 53 5.49 -9.43 17.49
C GLN A 53 3.98 -9.17 17.42
N VAL A 54 3.21 -10.16 16.93
CA VAL A 54 1.74 -10.08 16.86
C VAL A 54 1.09 -10.00 18.24
N ALA A 55 1.74 -10.54 19.27
CA ALA A 55 1.30 -10.43 20.65
C ALA A 55 1.77 -9.12 21.33
N GLY A 56 2.54 -8.27 20.65
CA GLY A 56 3.13 -7.04 21.21
C GLY A 56 4.29 -7.28 22.20
N LEU A 57 4.86 -8.48 22.21
CA LEU A 57 6.01 -8.84 23.03
C LEU A 57 7.35 -8.54 22.33
N GLY A 58 7.31 -8.10 21.07
CA GLY A 58 8.47 -7.67 20.29
C GLY A 58 8.08 -6.59 19.28
N SER A 59 9.05 -5.75 18.90
CA SER A 59 8.84 -4.70 17.89
C SER A 59 9.25 -5.18 16.50
N VAL A 60 8.51 -4.78 15.48
CA VAL A 60 8.97 -4.89 14.08
C VAL A 60 9.86 -3.69 13.75
N VAL A 61 9.47 -2.51 14.26
CA VAL A 61 10.14 -1.24 14.01
C VAL A 61 11.04 -0.87 15.20
N PRO A 62 12.33 -0.63 14.98
CA PRO A 62 13.21 -0.09 16.01
C PRO A 62 12.97 1.41 16.23
N ASP A 63 13.50 1.98 17.32
CA ASP A 63 13.39 3.44 17.58
C ASP A 63 14.06 4.31 16.50
N SER A 64 15.07 3.75 15.84
CA SER A 64 15.76 4.33 14.69
C SER A 64 16.28 3.21 13.80
N PHE A 65 16.24 3.42 12.48
CA PHE A 65 16.87 2.52 11.53
C PHE A 65 18.36 2.85 11.38
N ASP A 66 19.19 1.81 11.33
CA ASP A 66 20.62 1.93 11.05
C ASP A 66 20.90 1.99 9.54
N SER A 67 19.98 1.47 8.73
CA SER A 67 20.14 1.38 7.28
C SER A 67 18.80 1.34 6.53
N LEU A 68 18.85 1.66 5.24
CA LEU A 68 17.71 1.60 4.34
C LEU A 68 17.13 0.18 4.17
N PRO A 69 17.94 -0.89 4.00
CA PRO A 69 17.42 -2.25 3.93
C PRO A 69 16.62 -2.67 5.17
N GLN A 70 17.05 -2.23 6.36
CA GLN A 70 16.31 -2.50 7.60
C GLN A 70 14.90 -1.85 7.58
N ALA A 71 14.78 -0.66 7.00
CA ALA A 71 13.50 0.01 6.82
C ALA A 71 12.62 -0.67 5.76
N ASP A 72 13.20 -1.10 4.63
CA ASP A 72 12.50 -1.89 3.60
C ASP A 72 11.91 -3.19 4.20
N ASP A 73 12.71 -3.92 4.96
CA ASP A 73 12.30 -5.20 5.56
C ASP A 73 11.21 -4.99 6.61
N ALA A 74 11.36 -3.99 7.49
CA ALA A 74 10.36 -3.65 8.48
C ALA A 74 9.01 -3.28 7.83
N LEU A 75 9.01 -2.45 6.79
CA LEU A 75 7.77 -2.10 6.09
C LEU A 75 7.12 -3.31 5.43
N THR A 76 7.92 -4.18 4.82
CA THR A 76 7.43 -5.42 4.21
C THR A 76 6.74 -6.32 5.24
N ILE A 77 7.32 -6.45 6.44
CA ILE A 77 6.72 -7.20 7.55
C ILE A 77 5.40 -6.54 8.01
N LEU A 78 5.39 -5.22 8.20
CA LEU A 78 4.19 -4.49 8.63
C LEU A 78 3.04 -4.61 7.63
N GLN A 79 3.30 -4.44 6.35
CA GLN A 79 2.29 -4.57 5.31
C GLN A 79 1.77 -6.01 5.20
N ASN A 80 2.66 -7.00 5.30
CA ASN A 80 2.25 -8.40 5.35
C ASN A 80 1.33 -8.66 6.54
N TRP A 81 1.75 -8.25 7.74
CA TRP A 81 0.99 -8.40 8.98
C TRP A 81 -0.38 -7.72 8.88
N MET A 82 -0.41 -6.46 8.44
CA MET A 82 -1.63 -5.69 8.24
C MET A 82 -2.63 -6.43 7.35
N VAL A 83 -2.19 -6.98 6.21
CA VAL A 83 -3.11 -7.68 5.29
C VAL A 83 -3.70 -8.94 5.94
N HIS A 84 -2.88 -9.74 6.65
CA HIS A 84 -3.38 -10.90 7.41
C HIS A 84 -4.44 -10.49 8.43
N HIS A 85 -4.17 -9.41 9.18
CA HIS A 85 -5.07 -8.88 10.19
C HIS A 85 -6.39 -8.36 9.59
N LEU A 86 -6.33 -7.60 8.50
CA LEU A 86 -7.50 -7.09 7.81
C LEU A 86 -8.42 -8.21 7.28
N VAL A 87 -7.85 -9.31 6.78
CA VAL A 87 -8.65 -10.46 6.37
C VAL A 87 -9.24 -11.18 7.59
N ALA A 88 -8.49 -11.33 8.69
CA ALA A 88 -9.03 -11.91 9.93
C ALA A 88 -10.23 -11.11 10.47
N LEU A 89 -10.13 -9.78 10.46
CA LEU A 89 -11.23 -8.87 10.80
C LEU A 89 -12.42 -9.02 9.85
N LEU A 90 -12.17 -9.15 8.54
CA LEU A 90 -13.23 -9.36 7.54
C LEU A 90 -13.98 -10.67 7.78
N ILE A 91 -13.24 -11.77 8.01
CA ILE A 91 -13.82 -13.08 8.31
C ILE A 91 -14.67 -13.00 9.58
N HIS A 92 -14.15 -12.38 10.64
CA HIS A 92 -14.89 -12.20 11.87
C HIS A 92 -16.19 -11.41 11.66
N ARG A 93 -16.15 -10.27 10.96
CA ARG A 93 -17.33 -9.45 10.68
C ARG A 93 -18.39 -10.16 9.84
N ARG A 94 -17.99 -11.12 8.99
CA ARG A 94 -18.93 -11.94 8.19
C ARG A 94 -19.59 -13.04 9.02
N GLN A 95 -18.89 -13.58 10.01
CA GLN A 95 -19.37 -14.68 10.85
C GLN A 95 -20.19 -14.18 12.04
N SER A 96 -19.88 -12.98 12.52
CA SER A 96 -20.59 -12.31 13.60
C SER A 96 -21.78 -11.51 13.07
N GLU A 97 -22.81 -11.34 13.90
CA GLU A 97 -23.84 -10.33 13.64
C GLU A 97 -23.19 -8.94 13.58
N GLU A 98 -23.69 -8.03 12.74
CA GLU A 98 -23.10 -6.69 12.50
C GLU A 98 -22.86 -5.87 13.77
N SER A 99 -23.54 -6.21 14.87
CA SER A 99 -23.47 -5.57 16.19
C SER A 99 -22.49 -6.22 17.17
N ALA A 100 -21.84 -7.33 16.82
CA ALA A 100 -20.93 -8.03 17.74
C ALA A 100 -19.64 -7.23 17.95
N SER A 101 -19.20 -7.11 19.20
CA SER A 101 -17.94 -6.46 19.55
C SER A 101 -16.75 -7.23 18.96
N ILE A 102 -15.76 -6.50 18.45
CA ILE A 102 -14.49 -7.08 17.98
C ILE A 102 -13.82 -7.82 19.16
N PRO A 103 -13.34 -9.06 18.97
CA PRO A 103 -12.59 -9.81 19.98
C PRO A 103 -11.40 -9.02 20.51
N PHE A 104 -11.11 -9.16 21.80
CA PHE A 104 -10.03 -8.44 22.47
C PHE A 104 -8.68 -8.59 21.74
N ASP A 105 -8.34 -9.82 21.33
CA ASP A 105 -7.06 -10.09 20.66
C ASP A 105 -6.94 -9.33 19.33
N LEU A 106 -8.01 -9.27 18.54
CA LEU A 106 -8.03 -8.53 17.27
C LEU A 106 -8.02 -7.00 17.50
N ALA A 107 -8.67 -6.53 18.57
CA ALA A 107 -8.61 -5.12 18.94
C ALA A 107 -7.18 -4.73 19.38
N LEU A 108 -6.52 -5.58 20.17
CA LEU A 108 -5.14 -5.38 20.60
C LEU A 108 -4.16 -5.39 19.42
N GLU A 109 -4.30 -6.37 18.52
CA GLU A 109 -3.49 -6.45 17.30
C GLU A 109 -3.63 -5.20 16.41
N THR A 110 -4.84 -4.62 16.35
CA THR A 110 -5.08 -3.35 15.63
C THR A 110 -4.27 -2.20 16.23
N LEU A 111 -4.30 -2.04 17.55
CA LEU A 111 -3.55 -0.98 18.24
C LEU A 111 -2.04 -1.14 18.09
N GLN A 112 -1.57 -2.40 18.06
CA GLN A 112 -0.14 -2.68 17.87
C GLN A 112 0.30 -2.32 16.46
N LEU A 113 -0.46 -2.70 15.43
CA LEU A 113 -0.18 -2.32 14.04
C LEU A 113 -0.17 -0.80 13.87
N GLU A 114 -1.16 -0.09 14.44
CA GLU A 114 -1.22 1.37 14.41
C GLU A 114 0.05 1.98 15.03
N HIS A 115 0.40 1.55 16.25
CA HIS A 115 1.59 2.02 16.94
C HIS A 115 2.86 1.80 16.11
N GLN A 116 3.01 0.63 15.49
CA GLN A 116 4.17 0.29 14.68
C GLN A 116 4.26 1.12 13.39
N PHE A 117 3.12 1.43 12.74
CA PHE A 117 3.13 2.33 11.57
C PHE A 117 3.52 3.76 11.95
N LEU A 118 3.01 4.28 13.08
CA LEU A 118 3.43 5.59 13.58
C LEU A 118 4.92 5.61 13.91
N GLN A 119 5.42 4.57 14.60
CA GLN A 119 6.84 4.41 14.91
C GLN A 119 7.69 4.32 13.63
N PHE A 120 7.19 3.69 12.57
CA PHE A 120 7.90 3.58 11.29
C PHE A 120 8.12 4.95 10.65
N VAL A 121 7.10 5.80 10.64
CA VAL A 121 7.19 7.17 10.11
C VAL A 121 8.24 7.97 10.88
N ASP A 122 8.24 7.89 12.21
CA ASP A 122 9.23 8.57 13.05
C ASP A 122 10.65 8.04 12.84
N ALA A 123 10.83 6.71 12.81
CA ALA A 123 12.13 6.08 12.63
C ALA A 123 12.74 6.37 11.25
N THR A 124 11.92 6.41 10.19
CA THR A 124 12.38 6.79 8.84
C THR A 124 12.70 8.28 8.74
N ALA A 125 11.96 9.16 9.42
CA ALA A 125 12.29 10.58 9.49
C ALA A 125 13.67 10.81 10.17
N LYS A 126 13.96 10.05 11.25
CA LYS A 126 15.29 10.06 11.87
C LYS A 126 16.37 9.59 10.89
N LEU A 127 16.15 8.48 10.18
CA LEU A 127 17.08 7.98 9.16
C LEU A 127 17.37 9.03 8.08
N ALA A 128 16.33 9.67 7.56
CA ALA A 128 16.44 10.73 6.54
C ALA A 128 17.25 11.94 7.02
N SER A 129 17.25 12.22 8.33
CA SER A 129 17.98 13.34 8.92
C SER A 129 19.48 13.10 9.10
N THR A 130 19.94 11.85 8.97
CA THR A 130 21.37 11.51 9.12
C THR A 130 22.20 12.13 8.00
N ALA A 131 23.43 12.59 8.31
CA ALA A 131 24.22 13.41 7.39
C ALA A 131 24.49 12.72 6.03
N ASN A 132 24.82 11.43 6.05
CA ASN A 132 25.11 10.66 4.84
C ASN A 132 23.87 10.52 3.94
N VAL A 133 22.71 10.27 4.54
CA VAL A 133 21.44 10.10 3.83
C VAL A 133 20.93 11.46 3.35
N LYS A 134 21.11 12.52 4.14
CA LYS A 134 20.70 13.89 3.80
C LYS A 134 21.40 14.43 2.55
N SER A 135 22.65 14.05 2.31
CA SER A 135 23.37 14.46 1.09
C SER A 135 23.15 13.53 -0.11
N ASP A 136 22.52 12.38 0.08
CA ASP A 136 22.26 11.40 -0.99
C ASP A 136 20.80 11.48 -1.48
N THR A 137 20.61 12.09 -2.65
CA THR A 137 19.29 12.26 -3.26
C THR A 137 18.58 10.93 -3.54
N ILE A 138 19.31 9.86 -3.90
CA ILE A 138 18.69 8.56 -4.19
C ILE A 138 18.16 7.94 -2.90
N MET A 139 18.94 8.01 -1.82
CA MET A 139 18.47 7.52 -0.51
C MET A 139 17.27 8.32 0.00
N GLN A 140 17.26 9.64 -0.17
CA GLN A 140 16.10 10.47 0.19
C GLN A 140 14.85 10.08 -0.60
N GLN A 141 14.99 9.87 -1.92
CA GLN A 141 13.90 9.43 -2.77
C GLN A 141 13.36 8.06 -2.34
N HIS A 142 14.23 7.09 -2.00
CA HIS A 142 13.80 5.77 -1.52
C HIS A 142 13.07 5.88 -0.18
N ILE A 143 13.58 6.66 0.78
CA ILE A 143 12.90 6.88 2.06
C ILE A 143 11.52 7.53 1.84
N ALA A 144 11.41 8.50 0.93
CA ALA A 144 10.12 9.09 0.58
C ALA A 144 9.14 8.03 0.05
N VAL A 145 9.58 7.12 -0.81
CA VAL A 145 8.75 5.99 -1.28
C VAL A 145 8.27 5.12 -0.11
N LEU A 146 9.15 4.77 0.83
CA LEU A 146 8.78 3.99 2.01
C LEU A 146 7.76 4.72 2.88
N GLN A 147 7.93 6.03 3.08
CA GLN A 147 6.99 6.84 3.86
C GLN A 147 5.62 6.93 3.18
N ILE A 148 5.57 7.14 1.86
CA ILE A 148 4.33 7.14 1.07
C ILE A 148 3.58 5.81 1.25
N GLN A 149 4.29 4.70 1.12
CA GLN A 149 3.72 3.36 1.26
C GLN A 149 3.23 3.09 2.69
N ALA A 150 3.99 3.50 3.71
CA ALA A 150 3.62 3.36 5.11
C ALA A 150 2.40 4.20 5.47
N GLN A 151 2.35 5.47 5.06
CA GLN A 151 1.22 6.38 5.29
C GLN A 151 -0.06 5.87 4.63
N THR A 152 0.04 5.40 3.38
CA THR A 152 -1.09 4.78 2.68
C THR A 152 -1.56 3.53 3.42
N SER A 153 -0.64 2.66 3.85
CA SER A 153 -0.97 1.45 4.61
C SER A 153 -1.63 1.78 5.95
N HIS A 154 -1.12 2.79 6.64
CA HIS A 154 -1.68 3.26 7.90
C HIS A 154 -3.12 3.81 7.73
N ALA A 155 -3.36 4.64 6.72
CA ALA A 155 -4.71 5.13 6.39
C ALA A 155 -5.70 3.97 6.17
N ILE A 156 -5.26 2.92 5.46
CA ILE A 156 -6.06 1.71 5.22
C ILE A 156 -6.39 0.99 6.51
N LEU A 157 -5.39 0.83 7.39
CA LEU A 157 -5.59 0.20 8.68
C LEU A 157 -6.62 0.98 9.50
N VAL A 158 -6.44 2.29 9.64
CA VAL A 158 -7.35 3.16 10.41
C VAL A 158 -8.78 2.99 9.92
N GLU A 159 -8.99 3.16 8.62
CA GLU A 159 -10.31 3.12 8.02
C GLU A 159 -10.97 1.73 8.11
N ARG A 160 -10.21 0.67 7.77
CA ARG A 160 -10.78 -0.68 7.63
C ARG A 160 -10.80 -1.43 8.94
N ALA A 161 -9.79 -1.30 9.79
CA ALA A 161 -9.77 -1.98 11.08
C ALA A 161 -10.66 -1.28 12.11
N LYS A 162 -10.96 0.01 11.91
CA LYS A 162 -11.67 0.87 12.87
C LYS A 162 -10.93 0.84 14.20
N VAL A 163 -9.78 1.52 14.23
CA VAL A 163 -8.88 1.57 15.39
C VAL A 163 -9.67 1.80 16.69
N PRO A 164 -9.50 0.93 17.70
CA PRO A 164 -10.19 1.08 18.97
C PRO A 164 -9.92 2.44 19.64
N GLY A 165 -10.98 3.11 20.10
CA GLY A 165 -10.88 4.40 20.78
C GLY A 165 -11.11 5.62 19.88
N TYR A 166 -11.11 5.43 18.56
CA TYR A 166 -11.44 6.49 17.61
C TYR A 166 -12.95 6.55 17.38
N ALA A 167 -13.51 7.76 17.37
CA ALA A 167 -14.86 8.00 16.87
C ALA A 167 -14.89 7.87 15.33
N ILE A 168 -16.08 7.68 14.73
CA ILE A 168 -16.21 7.52 13.27
C ILE A 168 -15.59 8.71 12.52
N ASP A 169 -15.88 9.94 12.98
CA ASP A 169 -15.36 11.15 12.36
C ASP A 169 -13.82 11.21 12.46
N GLN A 170 -13.25 10.79 13.61
CA GLN A 170 -11.80 10.74 13.81
C GLN A 170 -11.12 9.71 12.90
N LEU A 171 -11.76 8.57 12.63
CA LEU A 171 -11.22 7.57 11.69
C LEU A 171 -11.15 8.13 10.26
N ILE A 172 -12.17 8.89 9.84
CA ILE A 172 -12.23 9.51 8.52
C ILE A 172 -11.19 10.62 8.41
N ASP A 173 -11.12 11.50 9.42
CA ASP A 173 -10.17 12.60 9.46
C ASP A 173 -8.72 12.08 9.44
N GLU A 174 -8.41 11.09 10.27
CA GLU A 174 -7.07 10.52 10.34
C GLU A 174 -6.70 9.80 9.04
N SER A 175 -7.58 8.96 8.48
CA SER A 175 -7.32 8.31 7.20
C SER A 175 -7.10 9.31 6.07
N THR A 176 -7.90 10.39 6.04
CA THR A 176 -7.78 11.44 5.01
C THR A 176 -6.47 12.20 5.18
N PHE A 177 -6.14 12.57 6.42
CA PHE A 177 -4.90 13.24 6.76
C PHE A 177 -3.66 12.45 6.31
N GLN A 178 -3.65 11.13 6.58
CA GLN A 178 -2.55 10.25 6.15
C GLN A 178 -2.46 10.15 4.62
N PHE A 179 -3.58 10.08 3.91
CA PHE A 179 -3.57 10.15 2.45
C PHE A 179 -3.03 11.48 1.93
N ASP A 180 -3.43 12.61 2.50
CA ASP A 180 -2.97 13.92 2.06
C ASP A 180 -1.45 14.10 2.28
N ILE A 181 -0.90 13.57 3.38
CA ILE A 181 0.56 13.55 3.57
C ILE A 181 1.23 12.69 2.48
N ALA A 182 0.70 11.49 2.21
CA ALA A 182 1.24 10.62 1.16
C ALA A 182 1.24 11.31 -0.21
N LEU A 183 0.14 12.01 -0.57
CA LEU A 183 0.02 12.76 -1.82
C LEU A 183 1.00 13.94 -1.89
N SER A 184 1.19 14.65 -0.78
CA SER A 184 2.19 15.73 -0.67
C SER A 184 3.59 15.19 -0.93
N ASN A 185 3.93 14.05 -0.33
CA ASN A 185 5.22 13.37 -0.55
C ASN A 185 5.39 12.89 -2.00
N VAL A 186 4.35 12.34 -2.63
CA VAL A 186 4.38 11.99 -4.06
C VAL A 186 4.63 13.22 -4.93
N SER A 187 3.95 14.33 -4.66
CA SER A 187 4.13 15.58 -5.41
C SER A 187 5.56 16.13 -5.30
N ALA A 188 6.13 16.11 -4.09
CA ALA A 188 7.52 16.50 -3.87
C ALA A 188 8.48 15.58 -4.64
N LEU A 189 8.27 14.27 -4.57
CA LEU A 189 9.08 13.26 -5.24
C LEU A 189 9.03 13.40 -6.77
N TYR A 190 7.85 13.61 -7.34
CA TYR A 190 7.66 13.89 -8.76
C TYR A 190 8.38 15.16 -9.21
N SER A 191 8.36 16.19 -8.38
CA SER A 191 9.07 17.44 -8.69
C SER A 191 10.58 17.21 -8.78
N THR A 192 11.16 16.40 -7.89
CA THR A 192 12.57 16.00 -7.96
C THR A 192 12.86 15.17 -9.21
N TRP A 193 12.04 14.16 -9.51
CA TRP A 193 12.26 13.28 -10.67
C TRP A 193 12.16 13.98 -12.01
N ARG A 194 11.36 15.05 -12.13
CA ARG A 194 11.29 15.86 -13.35
C ARG A 194 12.57 16.64 -13.63
N THR A 195 13.36 16.95 -12.59
CA THR A 195 14.62 17.68 -12.73
C THR A 195 15.82 16.78 -13.05
N ASP A 196 15.70 15.48 -12.78
CA ASP A 196 16.74 14.50 -13.12
C ASP A 196 16.73 14.19 -14.62
N GLU A 197 17.89 14.28 -15.28
CA GLU A 197 18.12 13.93 -16.71
C GLU A 197 17.78 12.46 -17.06
N TYR A 198 17.37 11.65 -16.06
CA TYR A 198 16.95 10.26 -16.17
C TYR A 198 15.49 10.05 -16.59
N SER A 199 14.75 11.13 -16.90
CA SER A 199 13.36 11.12 -17.39
C SER A 199 13.10 10.29 -18.66
N ASN A 200 14.15 9.78 -19.31
CA ASN A 200 14.08 8.91 -20.48
C ASN A 200 14.12 7.40 -20.16
N ARG A 201 14.14 7.00 -18.88
CA ARG A 201 14.08 5.56 -18.52
C ARG A 201 12.65 5.04 -18.70
N GLY A 202 12.47 4.22 -19.74
CA GLY A 202 11.19 3.59 -20.10
C GLY A 202 10.67 2.52 -19.14
N PHE A 203 11.34 2.28 -18.01
CA PHE A 203 10.91 1.42 -16.90
C PHE A 203 11.50 1.93 -15.58
N THR A 204 10.67 2.06 -14.56
CA THR A 204 11.12 2.29 -13.18
C THR A 204 11.08 1.00 -12.38
N LEU A 205 12.00 0.88 -11.41
CA LEU A 205 11.91 -0.13 -10.37
C LEU A 205 10.54 0.02 -9.70
N SER A 206 9.80 -1.06 -9.46
CA SER A 206 8.41 -1.06 -8.98
C SER A 206 8.24 -0.23 -7.68
N THR A 207 8.06 1.09 -7.81
CA THR A 207 7.89 2.02 -6.69
C THR A 207 6.54 1.86 -6.02
N ASN A 208 5.60 1.21 -6.73
CA ASN A 208 4.22 1.01 -6.31
C ASN A 208 3.46 2.34 -6.15
N ILE A 209 3.98 3.46 -6.68
CA ILE A 209 3.35 4.77 -6.54
C ILE A 209 2.08 4.85 -7.37
N ILE A 210 2.10 4.33 -8.61
CA ILE A 210 0.89 4.32 -9.44
C ILE A 210 -0.21 3.51 -8.76
N ALA A 211 0.15 2.35 -8.20
CA ALA A 211 -0.77 1.51 -7.45
C ALA A 211 -1.33 2.21 -6.21
N THR A 212 -0.46 2.90 -5.44
CA THR A 212 -0.84 3.72 -4.28
C THR A 212 -1.81 4.83 -4.66
N LEU A 213 -1.51 5.62 -5.70
CA LEU A 213 -2.39 6.71 -6.13
C LEU A 213 -3.75 6.19 -6.61
N TYR A 214 -3.75 5.11 -7.40
CA TYR A 214 -4.98 4.45 -7.83
C TYR A 214 -5.77 3.98 -6.60
N TYR A 215 -5.11 3.35 -5.65
CA TYR A 215 -5.74 2.91 -4.41
C TYR A 215 -6.37 4.08 -3.64
N ILE A 216 -5.67 5.19 -3.46
CA ILE A 216 -6.19 6.40 -2.81
C ILE A 216 -7.46 6.89 -3.54
N CYS A 217 -7.43 6.98 -4.87
CA CYS A 217 -8.62 7.35 -5.66
C CYS A 217 -9.80 6.42 -5.41
N MET A 218 -9.56 5.11 -5.28
CA MET A 218 -10.62 4.13 -5.10
C MET A 218 -11.22 4.13 -3.70
N LYS A 219 -10.41 4.42 -2.67
CA LYS A 219 -10.80 4.26 -1.27
C LYS A 219 -11.21 5.53 -0.57
N THR A 220 -10.71 6.69 -0.98
CA THR A 220 -11.05 7.94 -0.28
C THR A 220 -12.51 8.34 -0.53
N LYS A 221 -13.14 8.89 0.50
CA LYS A 221 -14.44 9.59 0.41
C LYS A 221 -14.26 11.10 0.20
N HIS A 222 -13.08 11.62 0.51
CA HIS A 222 -12.78 13.04 0.47
C HIS A 222 -12.43 13.48 -0.95
N ARG A 223 -13.29 14.30 -1.55
CA ARG A 223 -13.20 14.68 -2.97
C ARG A 223 -11.92 15.46 -3.33
N PRO A 224 -11.43 16.41 -2.51
CA PRO A 224 -10.15 17.07 -2.77
C PRO A 224 -8.96 16.09 -2.81
N THR A 225 -8.93 15.12 -1.90
CA THR A 225 -7.90 14.07 -1.86
C THR A 225 -7.96 13.21 -3.12
N LEU A 226 -9.17 12.81 -3.55
CA LEU A 226 -9.39 12.08 -4.81
C LEU A 226 -8.88 12.85 -6.02
N GLN A 227 -9.25 14.13 -6.13
CA GLN A 227 -8.84 15.00 -7.24
C GLN A 227 -7.33 15.18 -7.29
N THR A 228 -6.69 15.36 -6.13
CA THR A 228 -5.23 15.48 -6.01
C THR A 228 -4.55 14.19 -6.45
N ALA A 229 -5.01 13.03 -5.97
CA ALA A 229 -4.49 11.73 -6.37
C ALA A 229 -4.65 11.47 -7.88
N LEU A 230 -5.82 11.81 -8.44
CA LEU A 230 -6.10 11.67 -9.87
C LEU A 230 -5.21 12.59 -10.72
N SER A 231 -5.03 13.85 -10.31
CA SER A 231 -4.13 14.78 -11.00
C SER A 231 -2.69 14.24 -10.99
N LEU A 232 -2.21 13.69 -9.86
CA LEU A 232 -0.90 13.07 -9.79
C LEU A 232 -0.79 11.82 -10.69
N LEU A 233 -1.84 11.00 -10.82
CA LEU A 233 -1.84 9.90 -11.79
C LEU A 233 -1.71 10.41 -13.23
N GLN A 234 -2.45 11.45 -13.59
CA GLN A 234 -2.48 12.02 -14.94
C GLN A 234 -1.16 12.70 -15.30
N ASP A 235 -0.58 13.42 -14.34
CA ASP A 235 0.65 14.19 -14.49
C ASP A 235 1.91 13.40 -14.11
N SER A 236 1.80 12.07 -14.05
CA SER A 236 2.92 11.21 -13.68
C SER A 236 4.14 11.50 -14.57
N PRO A 237 5.34 11.74 -14.00
CA PRO A 237 6.55 11.99 -14.78
C PRO A 237 7.02 10.75 -15.54
N PHE A 238 6.44 9.58 -15.24
CA PHE A 238 6.77 8.34 -15.90
C PHE A 238 5.98 8.19 -17.20
N SER A 239 6.70 8.20 -18.32
CA SER A 239 6.15 7.72 -19.60
C SER A 239 5.98 6.20 -19.64
N ALA A 240 6.48 5.53 -18.60
CA ALA A 240 6.66 4.10 -18.43
C ALA A 240 5.67 3.47 -17.44
N ARG A 241 5.49 2.15 -17.53
CA ARG A 241 4.77 1.35 -16.53
C ARG A 241 5.58 1.26 -15.23
N ASP A 242 4.92 1.41 -14.09
CA ASP A 242 5.44 1.10 -12.76
C ASP A 242 5.09 -0.36 -12.42
N GLY A 243 6.02 -1.28 -12.73
CA GLY A 243 5.73 -2.71 -12.71
C GLY A 243 4.59 -3.09 -13.66
N LEU A 244 3.48 -3.59 -13.13
CA LEU A 244 2.28 -3.95 -13.91
C LEU A 244 1.34 -2.75 -14.16
N TRP A 245 1.57 -1.62 -13.51
CA TRP A 245 0.67 -0.48 -13.51
C TRP A 245 1.00 0.51 -14.62
N ASP A 246 -0.01 0.92 -15.37
CA ASP A 246 0.07 2.00 -16.34
C ASP A 246 -0.73 3.21 -15.81
N ALA A 247 -0.06 4.36 -15.65
CA ALA A 247 -0.66 5.54 -15.03
C ALA A 247 -1.87 6.06 -15.83
N LYS A 248 -1.78 6.05 -17.16
CA LYS A 248 -2.85 6.53 -18.04
C LYS A 248 -4.07 5.63 -17.96
N THR A 249 -3.85 4.32 -18.03
CA THR A 249 -4.91 3.32 -17.90
C THR A 249 -5.57 3.43 -16.53
N ALA A 250 -4.80 3.56 -15.45
CA ALA A 250 -5.32 3.73 -14.10
C ALA A 250 -6.15 5.02 -13.96
N ALA A 251 -5.66 6.14 -14.49
CA ALA A 251 -6.39 7.40 -14.49
C ALA A 251 -7.71 7.31 -15.28
N SER A 252 -7.69 6.67 -16.46
CA SER A 252 -8.90 6.48 -17.26
C SER A 252 -9.93 5.59 -16.56
N VAL A 253 -9.49 4.54 -15.86
CA VAL A 253 -10.40 3.72 -15.04
C VAL A 253 -11.06 4.59 -13.97
N VAL A 254 -10.27 5.33 -13.18
CA VAL A 254 -10.80 6.22 -12.13
C VAL A 254 -11.81 7.19 -12.71
N GLN A 255 -11.49 7.87 -13.81
CA GLN A 255 -12.42 8.79 -14.48
C GLN A 255 -13.71 8.09 -14.95
N GLY A 256 -13.61 6.87 -15.45
CA GLY A 256 -14.76 6.09 -15.94
C GLY A 256 -15.71 5.63 -14.83
N VAL A 257 -15.22 5.40 -13.61
CA VAL A 257 -16.07 5.08 -12.44
C VAL A 257 -16.50 6.30 -11.63
N MET A 258 -15.93 7.49 -11.87
CA MET A 258 -16.37 8.70 -11.19
C MET A 258 -17.84 9.03 -11.53
N PRO A 259 -18.68 9.31 -10.52
CA PRO A 259 -20.07 9.65 -10.76
C PRO A 259 -20.20 10.96 -11.57
N LYS A 260 -21.09 10.97 -12.56
CA LYS A 260 -21.32 12.11 -13.48
C LYS A 260 -22.02 13.30 -12.83
N GLN A 261 -22.64 13.11 -11.67
CA GLN A 261 -23.23 14.16 -10.84
C GLN A 261 -22.44 14.27 -9.54
N GLU A 262 -22.52 15.42 -8.86
CA GLU A 262 -22.06 15.61 -7.48
C GLU A 262 -22.90 14.71 -6.54
N ALA A 263 -22.67 13.40 -6.62
CA ALA A 263 -23.17 12.45 -5.66
C ALA A 263 -22.40 12.64 -4.34
N GLU A 264 -23.06 12.24 -3.25
CA GLU A 264 -22.53 12.19 -1.88
C GLU A 264 -21.11 11.59 -1.80
N GLU A 265 -20.44 11.80 -0.66
CA GLU A 265 -19.11 11.29 -0.32
C GLU A 265 -19.07 9.74 -0.30
N VAL A 266 -19.14 9.14 -1.48
CA VAL A 266 -19.13 7.70 -1.72
C VAL A 266 -17.79 7.31 -2.32
N LYS A 267 -17.26 6.16 -1.91
CA LYS A 267 -16.03 5.62 -2.47
C LYS A 267 -16.24 5.11 -3.88
N LEU A 268 -15.25 5.30 -4.76
CA LEU A 268 -15.34 4.80 -6.13
C LEU A 268 -15.37 3.27 -6.19
N GLU A 269 -14.79 2.57 -5.21
CA GLU A 269 -14.85 1.11 -5.14
C GLU A 269 -16.28 0.57 -4.97
N ASP A 270 -17.14 1.32 -4.29
CA ASP A 270 -18.53 0.92 -4.01
C ASP A 270 -19.41 1.16 -5.26
N VAL A 271 -19.21 2.30 -5.93
CA VAL A 271 -19.92 2.70 -7.16
C VAL A 271 -19.50 1.84 -8.35
N GLY A 272 -18.22 1.48 -8.40
CA GLY A 272 -17.61 0.74 -9.51
C GLY A 272 -17.58 -0.77 -9.33
N SER A 273 -18.23 -1.35 -8.32
CA SER A 273 -18.10 -2.77 -7.96
C SER A 273 -18.34 -3.74 -9.12
N ASP A 274 -19.25 -3.44 -10.05
CA ASP A 274 -19.50 -4.24 -11.26
C ASP A 274 -18.37 -4.17 -12.30
N VAL A 275 -17.58 -3.09 -12.28
CA VAL A 275 -16.53 -2.79 -13.26
C VAL A 275 -15.15 -3.14 -12.69
N VAL A 276 -14.87 -2.78 -11.44
CA VAL A 276 -13.59 -2.96 -10.73
C VAL A 276 -13.30 -4.44 -10.47
N ASN A 277 -14.33 -5.29 -10.38
CA ASN A 277 -14.19 -6.74 -10.23
C ASN A 277 -14.12 -7.51 -11.57
N ALA A 278 -13.91 -6.83 -12.70
CA ALA A 278 -13.81 -7.49 -14.00
C ALA A 278 -12.64 -8.48 -14.07
N ARG A 279 -12.84 -9.62 -14.73
CA ARG A 279 -11.78 -10.62 -14.96
C ARG A 279 -10.66 -9.98 -15.80
N GLY A 280 -9.41 -10.09 -15.33
CA GLY A 280 -8.23 -9.61 -16.06
C GLY A 280 -7.51 -8.40 -15.45
N GLY A 281 -7.91 -7.93 -14.27
CA GLY A 281 -7.26 -6.79 -13.60
C GLY A 281 -7.52 -5.47 -14.32
N LEU A 282 -6.64 -4.48 -14.14
CA LEU A 282 -6.81 -3.11 -14.66
C LEU A 282 -7.13 -3.05 -16.16
N ASP A 283 -6.46 -3.90 -16.97
CA ASP A 283 -6.67 -3.97 -18.42
C ASP A 283 -8.08 -4.49 -18.76
N GLY A 284 -8.60 -5.45 -17.98
CA GLY A 284 -9.97 -5.96 -18.11
C GLY A 284 -11.02 -4.91 -17.72
N VAL A 285 -10.77 -4.15 -16.64
CA VAL A 285 -11.62 -3.03 -16.21
C VAL A 285 -11.67 -1.95 -17.31
N PHE A 286 -10.51 -1.57 -17.85
CA PHE A 286 -10.42 -0.57 -18.91
C PHE A 286 -11.17 -1.00 -20.19
N GLN A 287 -11.01 -2.26 -20.62
CA GLN A 287 -11.77 -2.79 -21.76
C GLN A 287 -13.28 -2.79 -21.51
N ALA A 288 -13.73 -3.18 -20.31
CA ALA A 288 -15.14 -3.17 -19.94
C ALA A 288 -15.74 -1.74 -19.98
N LEU A 289 -14.98 -0.74 -19.53
CA LEU A 289 -15.39 0.67 -19.59
C LEU A 289 -15.52 1.16 -21.04
N GLN A 290 -14.54 0.86 -21.91
CA GLN A 290 -14.60 1.22 -23.33
C GLN A 290 -15.81 0.61 -24.06
N ILE A 291 -16.13 -0.66 -23.78
CA ILE A 291 -17.31 -1.32 -24.34
C ILE A 291 -18.59 -0.61 -23.89
N ARG A 292 -18.65 -0.18 -22.63
CA ARG A 292 -19.82 0.51 -22.08
C ARG A 292 -20.01 1.89 -22.70
N GLU A 293 -18.94 2.65 -22.91
CA GLU A 293 -18.99 3.95 -23.59
C GLU A 293 -19.44 3.80 -25.06
N ASN A 294 -18.96 2.78 -25.77
CA ASN A 294 -19.35 2.52 -27.16
C ASN A 294 -20.80 2.03 -27.32
N ASN A 295 -21.40 1.42 -26.29
CA ASN A 295 -22.80 0.97 -26.32
C ASN A 295 -23.80 2.06 -25.91
N MET A 296 -23.33 3.22 -25.45
CA MET A 296 -24.16 4.38 -25.08
C MET A 296 -24.10 5.53 -26.09
N ALA A 297 -23.28 5.40 -27.15
CA ALA A 297 -23.19 6.32 -28.29
C ALA A 297 -24.03 5.83 -29.47
#